data_AF-A0A1C6RGP3-F1
#
_entry.id   AF-A0A1C6RGP3-F1
#
_cell.length_a   1.000
_cell.length_b   1.000
_cell.length_c   1.000
_cell.angle_alpha   90.00
_cell.angle_beta   90.00
_cell.angle_gamma   90.00
#
_symmetry.space_group_name_H-M   'P 1'
#
loop_
_entity.id
_entity.type
_entity.pdbx_description
1 polymer ?
#
loop_
_entity_poly.entity_id
_entity_poly.type
_entity_poly.pdbx_seq_one_letter_code
_entity_poly.pdbx_strand_id
1 'polypeptide(L)'
;MADSSTQSITIDAAPAQVAAVICDFPSYPEWTEAVRDVEVVEEYEDGYASQVRFTIDAGVMADEYVLAYEYAEDLTRIEWHLVAPSKMQRSQRGSYDLVAGAGGGTTVTYTLEVELSVGMLGMFRRKAERMIMDTALKQLKRRVEAPGSVQ
;
A
#
# COMPACT_ATOMS: atom_id res chain seq x y z
N MET A 1 -12.14 0.75 19.49
CA MET A 1 -11.86 1.73 18.42
C MET A 1 -10.49 1.38 17.91
N ALA A 2 -10.39 0.90 16.68
CA ALA A 2 -9.08 0.70 16.07
C ALA A 2 -8.52 2.07 15.73
N ASP A 3 -7.28 2.33 16.15
CA ASP A 3 -6.57 3.57 15.79
C ASP A 3 -6.08 3.41 14.34
N SER A 4 -6.57 4.25 13.43
CA SER A 4 -6.00 4.40 12.09
C SER A 4 -4.76 5.30 12.16
N SER A 5 -3.70 4.93 11.45
CA SER A 5 -2.50 5.73 11.32
C SER A 5 -2.43 6.30 9.89
N THR A 6 -2.08 7.58 9.78
CA THR A 6 -2.02 8.29 8.48
C THR A 6 -0.69 9.02 8.34
N GLN A 7 -0.12 8.98 7.14
CA GLN A 7 1.05 9.76 6.74
C GLN A 7 0.90 10.27 5.31
N SER A 8 1.63 11.33 4.95
CA SER A 8 1.65 11.83 3.59
C SER A 8 3.06 12.20 3.13
N ILE A 9 3.25 12.16 1.82
CA ILE A 9 4.47 12.58 1.14
C ILE A 9 4.11 13.24 -0.20
N THR A 10 4.94 14.17 -0.65
CA THR A 10 4.84 14.71 -2.01
C THR A 10 5.78 13.95 -2.94
N ILE A 11 5.24 13.46 -4.06
CA ILE A 11 5.94 12.78 -5.15
C ILE A 11 5.94 13.70 -6.37
N ASP A 12 7.08 13.87 -7.02
CA ASP A 12 7.26 14.74 -8.19
C ASP A 12 6.80 14.01 -9.48
N ALA A 13 5.52 13.64 -9.50
CA ALA A 13 4.86 12.99 -10.63
C ALA A 13 3.35 13.27 -10.60
N ALA A 14 2.69 13.13 -11.76
CA ALA A 14 1.25 13.30 -11.85
C ALA A 14 0.49 12.18 -11.12
N PRO A 15 -0.75 12.40 -10.64
CA PRO A 15 -1.50 11.40 -9.88
C PRO A 15 -1.66 10.07 -10.62
N ALA A 16 -1.88 10.13 -11.95
CA ALA A 16 -2.00 8.94 -12.78
C ALA A 16 -0.72 8.09 -12.82
N GLN A 17 0.47 8.71 -12.78
CA GLN A 17 1.74 7.97 -12.74
C GLN A 17 1.94 7.30 -11.38
N VAL A 18 1.56 7.98 -10.29
CA VAL A 18 1.59 7.41 -8.95
C VAL A 18 0.62 6.23 -8.84
N ALA A 19 -0.62 6.40 -9.31
CA ALA A 19 -1.65 5.37 -9.33
C ALA A 19 -1.19 4.14 -10.13
N ALA A 20 -0.59 4.34 -11.30
CA ALA A 20 -0.08 3.25 -12.12
C ALA A 20 0.97 2.40 -11.37
N VAL A 21 1.87 3.03 -10.61
CA VAL A 21 2.86 2.30 -9.79
C VAL A 21 2.20 1.58 -8.60
N ILE A 22 1.19 2.17 -7.98
CA ILE A 22 0.43 1.51 -6.89
C ILE A 22 -0.34 0.29 -7.43
N CYS A 23 -0.92 0.38 -8.62
CA CYS A 23 -1.68 -0.71 -9.23
C CYS A 23 -0.80 -1.77 -9.92
N ASP A 24 0.50 -1.52 -10.09
CA ASP A 24 1.46 -2.49 -10.63
C ASP A 24 1.91 -3.50 -9.56
N PHE A 25 0.93 -4.24 -9.04
CA PHE A 25 1.10 -5.19 -7.94
C PHE A 25 2.21 -6.23 -8.15
N PRO A 26 2.33 -6.88 -9.32
CA PRO A 26 3.37 -7.90 -9.54
C PRO A 26 4.79 -7.36 -9.40
N SER A 27 5.00 -6.05 -9.62
CA SER A 27 6.32 -5.40 -9.51
C SER A 27 6.71 -5.03 -8.08
N TYR A 28 5.82 -5.19 -7.08
CA TYR A 28 6.11 -4.82 -5.69
C TYR A 28 7.39 -5.46 -5.11
N PRO A 29 7.69 -6.75 -5.33
CA PRO A 29 8.93 -7.36 -4.83
C PRO A 29 10.21 -6.70 -5.35
N GLU A 30 10.15 -5.95 -6.46
CA GLU A 30 11.31 -5.26 -7.03
C GLU A 30 11.70 -3.99 -6.25
N TRP A 31 10.75 -3.38 -5.52
CA TRP A 31 10.96 -2.08 -4.89
C TRP A 31 10.51 -1.99 -3.43
N THR A 32 9.85 -3.04 -2.91
CA THR A 32 9.45 -3.14 -1.51
C THR A 32 10.18 -4.28 -0.79
N GLU A 33 11.12 -3.93 0.08
CA GLU A 33 12.00 -4.91 0.75
C GLU A 33 11.25 -5.95 1.61
N ALA A 34 10.07 -5.61 2.12
CA ALA A 34 9.29 -6.49 2.99
C ALA A 34 8.42 -7.50 2.21
N VAL A 35 8.17 -7.25 0.93
CA VAL A 35 7.28 -8.07 0.11
C VAL A 35 8.12 -9.07 -0.67
N ARG A 36 7.85 -10.34 -0.45
CA ARG A 36 8.56 -11.44 -1.12
C ARG A 36 7.91 -11.80 -2.45
N ASP A 37 6.58 -11.81 -2.50
CA ASP A 37 5.81 -12.20 -3.68
C ASP A 37 4.45 -11.49 -3.68
N VAL A 38 3.94 -11.19 -4.87
CA VAL A 38 2.61 -10.59 -5.07
C VAL A 38 1.94 -11.23 -6.28
N GLU A 39 0.70 -11.68 -6.08
CA GLU A 39 -0.09 -12.34 -7.11
C GLU A 39 -1.47 -11.68 -7.20
N VAL A 40 -1.85 -11.25 -8.40
CA VAL A 40 -3.23 -10.82 -8.68
C VAL A 40 -4.09 -12.07 -8.76
N VAL A 41 -5.03 -12.21 -7.82
CA VAL A 41 -5.89 -13.39 -7.69
C VAL A 41 -7.17 -13.22 -8.50
N GLU A 42 -7.68 -12.00 -8.58
CA GLU A 42 -8.90 -11.65 -9.28
C GLU A 42 -8.79 -10.22 -9.83
N GLU A 43 -9.39 -9.99 -10.99
CA GLU A 43 -9.44 -8.70 -11.69
C GLU A 43 -10.89 -8.29 -11.94
N TYR A 44 -11.14 -7.00 -11.95
CA TYR A 44 -12.37 -6.40 -12.48
C TYR A 44 -12.37 -6.44 -14.02
N GLU A 45 -13.53 -6.17 -14.63
CA GLU A 45 -13.68 -6.17 -16.10
C GLU A 45 -12.81 -5.11 -16.81
N ASP A 46 -12.39 -4.06 -16.09
CA ASP A 46 -11.52 -3.00 -16.57
C ASP A 46 -10.01 -3.33 -16.44
N GLY A 47 -9.69 -4.50 -15.89
CA GLY A 47 -8.32 -5.00 -15.71
C GLY A 47 -7.63 -4.54 -14.43
N TYR A 48 -8.28 -3.78 -13.54
CA TYR A 48 -7.73 -3.52 -12.21
C TYR A 48 -7.91 -4.73 -11.29
N ALA A 49 -6.92 -5.00 -10.45
CA ALA A 49 -7.00 -6.12 -9.52
C ALA A 49 -8.10 -5.90 -8.49
N SER A 50 -9.08 -6.81 -8.41
CA SER A 50 -10.10 -6.79 -7.35
C SER A 50 -9.60 -7.49 -6.09
N GLN A 51 -8.76 -8.52 -6.23
CA GLN A 51 -8.09 -9.20 -5.12
C GLN A 51 -6.62 -9.48 -5.41
N VAL A 52 -5.76 -9.19 -4.44
CA VAL A 52 -4.30 -9.39 -4.55
C VAL A 52 -3.80 -10.15 -3.33
N ARG A 53 -3.04 -11.22 -3.56
CA ARG A 53 -2.33 -11.98 -2.53
C ARG A 53 -0.94 -11.38 -2.34
N PHE A 54 -0.59 -11.11 -1.08
CA PHE A 54 0.74 -10.66 -0.67
C PHE A 54 1.39 -11.73 0.20
N THR A 55 2.65 -12.05 -0.12
CA THR A 55 3.53 -12.83 0.74
C THR A 55 4.58 -11.89 1.34
N ILE A 56 4.52 -11.69 2.65
CA ILE A 56 5.46 -10.85 3.40
C ILE A 56 6.53 -11.72 4.02
N ASP A 57 7.79 -11.32 3.86
CA ASP A 57 8.95 -11.95 4.49
C ASP A 57 9.91 -10.86 5.02
N ALA A 58 9.57 -10.32 6.19
CA ALA A 58 10.38 -9.34 6.90
C ALA A 58 11.14 -10.00 8.08
N GLY A 59 11.73 -11.17 7.85
CA GLY A 59 12.50 -11.92 8.84
C GLY A 59 11.63 -12.60 9.89
N VAL A 60 11.48 -12.00 11.07
CA VAL A 60 10.63 -12.58 12.15
C VAL A 60 9.13 -12.35 11.92
N MET A 61 8.78 -11.47 10.98
CA MET A 61 7.40 -11.18 10.58
C MET A 61 7.16 -11.71 9.16
N ALA A 62 6.70 -12.96 9.08
CA ALA A 62 6.23 -13.57 7.85
C ALA A 62 4.71 -13.75 7.92
N ASP A 63 4.03 -13.37 6.85
CA ASP A 63 2.58 -13.47 6.72
C ASP A 63 2.18 -13.66 5.26
N GLU A 64 1.01 -14.24 5.03
CA GLU A 64 0.40 -14.34 3.72
C GLU A 64 -1.07 -13.96 3.85
N TYR A 65 -1.53 -13.04 3.02
CA TYR A 65 -2.89 -12.52 3.08
C TYR A 65 -3.38 -12.03 1.74
N VAL A 66 -4.70 -11.95 1.59
CA VAL A 66 -5.38 -11.42 0.40
C VAL A 66 -6.09 -10.13 0.78
N LEU A 67 -5.89 -9.09 -0.02
CA LEU A 67 -6.57 -7.81 0.08
C LEU A 67 -7.56 -7.67 -1.07
N ALA A 68 -8.77 -7.20 -0.77
CA ALA A 68 -9.73 -6.77 -1.77
C ALA A 68 -9.60 -5.26 -1.97
N TYR A 69 -9.55 -4.82 -3.22
CA TYR A 69 -9.30 -3.43 -3.61
C TYR A 69 -10.55 -2.79 -4.21
N GLU A 70 -10.72 -1.50 -3.94
CA GLU A 70 -11.73 -0.65 -4.54
C GLU A 70 -11.07 0.64 -5.04
N TYR A 71 -11.54 1.15 -6.17
CA TYR A 71 -10.92 2.26 -6.89
C TYR A 71 -11.95 3.36 -7.14
N ALA A 72 -11.56 4.62 -6.94
CA ALA A 72 -12.29 5.74 -7.52
C ALA A 72 -12.17 5.71 -9.05
N GLU A 73 -13.21 6.16 -9.76
CA GLU A 73 -13.23 6.17 -11.24
C GLU A 73 -12.02 6.90 -11.87
N ASP A 74 -11.51 7.94 -11.19
CA ASP A 74 -10.36 8.74 -11.62
C ASP A 74 -9.03 8.31 -10.97
N LEU A 75 -9.03 7.19 -10.24
CA LEU A 75 -7.92 6.65 -9.46
C LEU A 75 -7.32 7.63 -8.44
N THR A 76 -8.04 8.69 -8.07
CA THR A 76 -7.58 9.60 -7.01
C THR A 76 -7.66 8.97 -5.62
N ARG A 77 -8.40 7.86 -5.50
CA ARG A 77 -8.45 7.06 -4.28
C ARG A 77 -8.40 5.57 -4.60
N ILE A 78 -7.54 4.87 -3.88
CA ILE A 78 -7.38 3.41 -3.96
C ILE A 78 -7.51 2.90 -2.54
N GLU A 79 -8.50 2.06 -2.27
CA GLU A 79 -8.78 1.53 -0.94
C GLU A 79 -8.68 0.02 -0.93
N TRP A 80 -8.46 -0.54 0.24
CA TRP A 80 -8.47 -1.99 0.41
C TRP A 80 -8.90 -2.41 1.79
N HIS A 81 -9.28 -3.68 1.88
CA HIS A 81 -9.48 -4.38 3.14
C HIS A 81 -9.00 -5.83 3.09
N LEU A 82 -8.71 -6.39 4.27
CA LEU A 82 -8.37 -7.80 4.42
C LEU A 82 -9.58 -8.68 4.13
N VAL A 83 -9.43 -9.63 3.20
CA VAL A 83 -10.50 -10.57 2.82
C VAL A 83 -10.81 -11.55 3.95
N ALA A 84 -9.76 -12.07 4.60
CA ALA A 84 -9.88 -12.99 5.72
C ALA A 84 -8.69 -12.86 6.68
N PRO A 85 -8.87 -13.15 7.99
CA PRO A 85 -7.77 -13.15 8.95
C PRO A 85 -6.60 -14.02 8.47
N SER A 86 -5.40 -13.49 8.61
CA SER A 86 -4.14 -14.18 8.32
C SER A 86 -3.51 -14.71 9.62
N LYS A 87 -2.29 -15.23 9.49
CA LYS A 87 -1.51 -15.67 10.65
C LYS A 87 -1.22 -14.49 11.59
N MET A 88 -0.92 -13.31 11.05
CA MET A 88 -0.55 -12.14 11.83
C MET A 88 -1.67 -11.11 12.00
N GLN A 89 -2.66 -11.07 11.11
CA GLN A 89 -3.67 -10.00 11.05
C GLN A 89 -5.10 -10.54 11.22
N ARG A 90 -5.91 -9.86 12.02
CA ARG A 90 -7.36 -10.08 12.13
C ARG A 90 -8.14 -9.23 11.15
N SER A 91 -7.73 -7.99 10.99
CA SER A 91 -8.33 -7.04 10.06
C SER A 91 -7.27 -6.06 9.55
N GLN A 92 -7.44 -5.62 8.31
CA GLN A 92 -6.67 -4.54 7.71
C GLN A 92 -7.62 -3.71 6.87
N ARG A 93 -7.47 -2.39 6.93
CA ARG A 93 -8.06 -1.42 6.01
C ARG A 93 -7.03 -0.36 5.69
N GLY A 94 -7.00 0.10 4.45
CA GLY A 94 -6.13 1.20 4.09
C GLY A 94 -6.62 1.94 2.85
N SER A 95 -6.03 3.10 2.63
CA SER A 95 -6.28 3.93 1.46
C SER A 95 -5.02 4.67 1.02
N TYR A 96 -4.88 4.86 -0.29
CA TYR A 96 -4.09 5.92 -0.88
C TYR A 96 -5.04 7.00 -1.42
N ASP A 97 -4.84 8.23 -0.97
CA ASP A 97 -5.51 9.41 -1.49
C ASP A 97 -4.48 10.26 -2.25
N LEU A 98 -4.72 10.49 -3.54
CA LEU A 98 -3.82 11.16 -4.48
C LEU A 98 -4.36 12.53 -4.84
N VAL A 99 -3.72 13.58 -4.31
CA VAL A 99 -4.13 14.96 -4.55
C VAL A 99 -3.09 15.66 -5.40
N ALA A 100 -3.50 16.14 -6.58
CA ALA A 100 -2.64 16.95 -7.44
C ALA A 100 -2.15 18.20 -6.69
N GLY A 101 -0.83 18.38 -6.65
CA GLY A 101 -0.16 19.52 -6.06
C GLY A 101 0.21 20.59 -7.10
N ALA A 102 0.71 21.72 -6.62
CA ALA A 102 1.27 22.75 -7.48
C ALA A 102 2.54 22.22 -8.19
N GLY A 103 2.75 22.60 -9.45
CA GLY A 103 3.96 22.27 -10.20
C GLY A 103 4.00 20.86 -10.81
N GLY A 104 2.89 20.12 -10.82
CA GLY A 104 2.80 18.80 -11.46
C GLY A 104 3.10 17.61 -10.55
N GLY A 105 3.45 17.86 -9.29
CA GLY A 105 3.60 16.81 -8.27
C GLY A 105 2.26 16.35 -7.67
N THR A 106 2.30 15.29 -6.88
CA THR A 106 1.16 14.68 -6.20
C THR A 106 1.44 14.56 -4.71
N THR A 107 0.51 15.02 -3.88
CA THR A 107 0.49 14.67 -2.46
C THR A 107 -0.21 13.33 -2.30
N VAL A 108 0.54 12.32 -1.87
CA VAL A 108 0.03 10.99 -1.55
C VAL A 108 -0.20 10.93 -0.06
N THR A 109 -1.44 10.66 0.34
CA THR A 109 -1.79 10.36 1.73
C THR A 109 -2.05 8.88 1.86
N TYR A 110 -1.31 8.21 2.73
CA TYR A 110 -1.44 6.80 3.03
C TYR A 110 -2.07 6.63 4.42
N THR A 111 -3.25 6.02 4.47
CA THR A 111 -3.94 5.65 5.72
C THR A 111 -3.96 4.13 5.85
N LEU A 112 -3.67 3.64 7.05
CA LEU A 112 -3.70 2.21 7.33
C LEU A 112 -4.15 1.95 8.78
N GLU A 113 -5.08 1.03 8.91
CA GLU A 113 -5.63 0.49 10.15
C GLU A 113 -5.47 -1.03 10.12
N VAL A 114 -4.67 -1.59 11.02
CA VAL A 114 -4.38 -3.04 11.07
C VAL A 114 -4.63 -3.56 12.47
N GLU A 115 -5.52 -4.53 12.65
CA GLU A 115 -5.64 -5.29 13.89
C GLU A 115 -4.82 -6.58 13.80
N LEU A 116 -3.89 -6.78 14.73
CA LEU A 116 -3.05 -7.97 14.78
C LEU A 116 -3.70 -9.12 15.57
N SER A 117 -3.46 -10.35 15.11
CA SER A 117 -3.94 -11.59 15.74
C SER A 117 -3.28 -11.89 17.08
N VAL A 118 -2.02 -11.46 17.25
CA VAL A 118 -1.25 -11.61 18.49
C VAL A 118 -1.36 -10.33 19.32
N GLY A 119 -1.52 -10.45 20.64
CA GLY A 119 -1.67 -9.34 21.58
C GLY A 119 -0.43 -8.47 21.74
N MET A 120 0.01 -7.79 20.68
CA MET A 120 1.07 -6.78 20.75
C MET A 120 0.60 -5.60 21.60
N LEU A 121 1.25 -5.40 22.75
CA LEU A 121 0.91 -4.41 23.77
C LEU A 121 1.32 -2.98 23.35
N GLY A 122 0.34 -2.09 23.21
CA GLY A 122 0.49 -0.65 23.46
C GLY A 122 1.43 0.17 22.55
N MET A 123 1.93 1.29 23.09
CA MET A 123 2.60 2.44 22.43
C MET A 123 3.70 2.11 21.39
N PHE A 124 4.34 0.94 21.50
CA PHE A 124 5.34 0.46 20.54
C PHE A 124 4.75 0.15 19.16
N ARG A 125 3.48 -0.28 19.12
CA ARG A 125 2.73 -0.54 17.89
C ARG A 125 2.65 0.70 16.99
N ARG A 126 2.21 1.84 17.53
CA ARG A 126 2.08 3.10 16.77
C ARG A 126 3.42 3.58 16.19
N LYS A 127 4.53 3.38 16.91
CA LYS A 127 5.87 3.76 16.42
C LYS A 127 6.32 2.86 15.27
N ALA A 128 6.08 1.56 15.37
CA ALA A 128 6.36 0.61 14.30
C ALA A 128 5.48 0.86 13.07
N GLU A 129 4.17 1.04 13.26
CA GLU A 129 3.21 1.39 12.19
C GLU A 129 3.67 2.64 11.43
N ARG A 130 4.02 3.71 12.15
CA ARG A 130 4.53 4.95 11.55
C ARG A 130 5.82 4.73 10.75
N MET A 131 6.73 3.89 11.24
CA MET A 131 7.98 3.58 10.54
C MET A 131 7.74 2.75 9.27
N ILE A 132 6.79 1.81 9.32
CA ILE A 132 6.39 1.00 8.16
C ILE A 132 5.77 1.90 7.09
N MET A 133 4.83 2.77 7.46
CA MET A 133 4.22 3.74 6.53
C MET A 133 5.26 4.67 5.90
N ASP A 134 6.20 5.18 6.70
CA ASP A 134 7.24 6.10 6.22
C ASP A 134 8.18 5.39 5.24
N THR A 135 8.52 4.14 5.52
CA THR A 135 9.34 3.30 4.63
C THR A 135 8.61 3.01 3.32
N ALA A 136 7.34 2.59 3.40
CA ALA A 136 6.50 2.31 2.23
C ALA A 136 6.35 3.55 1.34
N LEU A 137 6.01 4.71 1.92
CA LEU A 137 5.89 5.98 1.18
C LEU A 137 7.20 6.42 0.54
N LYS A 138 8.34 6.22 1.23
CA LYS A 138 9.67 6.54 0.68
C LYS A 138 10.06 5.60 -0.46
N GLN A 139 9.76 4.31 -0.35
CA GLN A 139 10.00 3.33 -1.41
C GLN A 139 9.12 3.64 -2.63
N LEU A 140 7.83 3.93 -2.44
CA LEU A 140 6.92 4.36 -3.50
C LEU A 140 7.44 5.63 -4.20
N LYS A 141 7.79 6.67 -3.43
CA LYS A 141 8.37 7.91 -3.99
C LYS A 141 9.60 7.61 -4.84
N ARG A 142 10.54 6.80 -4.32
CA ARG A 142 11.73 6.41 -5.07
C ARG A 142 11.39 5.65 -6.35
N ARG A 143 10.41 4.75 -6.31
CA ARG A 143 9.99 3.95 -7.48
C ARG A 143 9.34 4.81 -8.57
N VAL A 144 8.53 5.79 -8.16
CA VAL A 144 7.85 6.71 -9.09
C VAL A 144 8.85 7.72 -9.67
N GLU A 145 9.78 8.24 -8.86
CA GLU A 145 10.76 9.24 -9.29
C GLU A 145 12.01 8.62 -9.92
N ALA A 146 12.17 7.30 -9.87
CA ALA A 146 13.26 6.62 -10.51
C ALA A 146 13.21 6.89 -12.02
N PRO A 147 14.32 7.34 -12.64
CA PRO A 147 14.33 7.57 -14.08
C PRO A 147 14.24 6.24 -14.84
N GLY A 148 13.06 5.93 -15.35
CA GLY A 148 12.76 4.84 -16.30
C GLY A 148 11.25 4.65 -16.44
N SER A 149 10.58 4.84 -17.58
CA SER A 149 11.04 4.91 -18.97
C SER A 149 10.07 5.83 -19.72
N VAL A 150 10.48 7.07 -20.00
CA VAL A 150 9.91 7.78 -21.15
C VAL A 150 10.68 7.24 -22.35
N GLN A 151 10.01 6.42 -23.15
CA GLN A 151 10.42 6.13 -24.50
C GLN A 151 9.27 6.48 -25.45
#